data_AF-A0A4U1CLA0-F1
#
_entry.id   AF-A0A4U1CLA0-F1
#
_cell.length_a   1.000
_cell.length_b   1.000
_cell.length_c   1.000
_cell.angle_alpha   90.00
_cell.angle_beta   90.00
_cell.angle_gamma   90.00
#
_symmetry.space_group_name_H-M   'P 1'
#
loop_
_entity.id
_entity.type
_entity.pdbx_description
1 polymer ?
#
loop_
_entity_poly.entity_id
_entity_poly.type
_entity_poly.pdbx_seq_one_letter_code
_entity_poly.pdbx_strand_id
1 'polypeptide(L)'
;MEVKGKNKKELPKKYKIQECLNNLTKSEYDYIVKEIPGIMGKCNTTVNNYKNIPEGSKEEIPYSVGLKYERIFELPSGGLLNTEIRCPTYKELTKKK
;
A
#
# COMPACT_ATOMS: atom_id res chain seq x y z
N MET A 1 14.20 33.82 -15.63
CA MET A 1 14.53 33.05 -14.42
C MET A 1 13.30 32.97 -13.53
N GLU A 2 13.11 31.81 -12.91
CA GLU A 2 12.09 31.46 -11.89
C GLU A 2 10.64 31.41 -12.40
N VAL A 3 9.93 30.27 -12.27
CA VAL A 3 9.42 29.79 -10.98
C VAL A 3 9.77 28.33 -10.72
N LYS A 4 10.34 28.12 -9.53
CA LYS A 4 10.70 26.84 -8.91
C LYS A 4 9.48 25.94 -8.72
N GLY A 5 9.36 24.90 -9.52
CA GLY A 5 8.58 23.72 -9.17
C GLY A 5 9.30 22.98 -8.04
N LYS A 6 8.82 23.16 -6.80
CA LYS A 6 9.35 22.45 -5.63
C LYS A 6 9.24 20.94 -5.87
N ASN A 7 10.37 20.29 -6.14
CA ASN A 7 10.52 18.85 -5.94
C ASN A 7 10.15 18.55 -4.48
N LYS A 8 8.90 18.13 -4.22
CA LYS A 8 8.57 17.44 -2.99
C LYS A 8 9.51 16.24 -2.98
N LYS A 9 10.49 16.20 -2.06
CA LYS A 9 11.16 14.95 -1.71
C LYS A 9 10.04 13.95 -1.42
N GLU A 10 9.79 13.02 -2.33
CA GLU A 10 8.79 12.00 -2.12
C GLU A 10 9.29 11.17 -0.96
N LEU A 11 8.65 11.34 0.20
CA LEU A 11 8.87 10.45 1.31
C LEU A 11 8.55 9.02 0.83
N PRO A 12 9.33 8.02 1.24
CA PRO A 12 9.04 6.63 0.93
C PRO A 12 7.58 6.33 1.30
N LYS A 13 6.89 5.55 0.47
CA LYS A 13 5.49 5.19 0.71
C LYS A 13 5.42 4.01 1.67
N LYS A 14 4.44 4.02 2.56
CA LYS A 14 4.20 2.92 3.52
C LYS A 14 3.76 1.63 2.83
N TYR A 15 2.99 1.75 1.75
CA TYR A 15 2.42 0.63 0.99
C TYR A 15 2.86 0.70 -0.48
N LYS A 16 3.11 -0.46 -1.09
CA LYS A 16 3.55 -0.56 -2.49
C LYS A 16 2.42 -0.59 -3.52
N ILE A 17 1.26 0.01 -3.18
CA ILE A 17 0.07 0.03 -4.06
C ILE A 17 0.39 0.67 -5.41
N GLN A 18 1.14 1.78 -5.44
CA GLN A 18 1.51 2.43 -6.70
C GLN A 18 2.47 1.57 -7.53
N GLU A 19 3.39 0.84 -6.90
CA GLU A 19 4.29 -0.09 -7.60
C GLU A 19 3.50 -1.25 -8.22
N CYS A 20 2.56 -1.84 -7.48
CA CYS A 20 1.66 -2.86 -8.01
C CYS A 20 0.87 -2.36 -9.22
N LEU A 21 0.34 -1.14 -9.16
CA LEU A 21 -0.39 -0.53 -10.28
C LEU A 21 0.52 -0.26 -11.49
N ASN A 22 1.78 0.14 -11.27
CA ASN A 22 2.74 0.39 -12.34
C ASN A 22 3.15 -0.89 -13.10
N ASN A 23 3.01 -2.06 -12.47
CA ASN A 23 3.30 -3.36 -13.08
C ASN A 23 2.18 -3.87 -14.00
N LEU A 24 1.02 -3.22 -14.00
CA LEU A 24 -0.09 -3.57 -14.87
C LEU A 24 0.12 -3.02 -16.28
N THR A 25 -0.40 -3.71 -17.29
CA THR A 25 -0.57 -3.12 -18.63
C THR A 25 -1.57 -1.98 -18.57
N LYS A 26 -1.56 -1.09 -19.57
CA LYS A 26 -2.49 0.05 -19.62
C LYS A 26 -3.96 -0.39 -19.50
N SER A 27 -4.35 -1.43 -20.22
CA SER A 27 -5.72 -1.95 -20.21
C SER A 27 -6.12 -2.50 -18.84
N GLU A 28 -5.21 -3.23 -18.18
CA GLU A 28 -5.43 -3.74 -16.82
C GLU A 28 -5.51 -2.61 -15.81
N TYR A 29 -4.60 -1.63 -15.90
CA TYR A 29 -4.61 -0.46 -15.02
C TYR A 29 -5.94 0.28 -15.08
N ASP A 30 -6.42 0.60 -16.29
CA ASP A 30 -7.66 1.35 -16.49
C ASP A 30 -8.88 0.60 -15.91
N TYR A 31 -8.91 -0.73 -16.09
CA TYR A 31 -9.95 -1.58 -15.54
C TYR A 31 -9.86 -1.68 -14.01
N ILE A 32 -8.70 -2.02 -13.47
CA ILE A 32 -8.49 -2.26 -12.04
C ILE A 32 -8.73 -0.99 -11.22
N VAL A 33 -8.23 0.18 -11.68
CA VAL A 33 -8.45 1.45 -10.97
C VAL A 33 -9.93 1.83 -10.90
N LYS A 34 -10.72 1.45 -11.91
CA LYS A 34 -12.17 1.66 -11.93
C LYS A 34 -12.91 0.75 -10.94
N GLU A 35 -12.48 -0.51 -10.81
CA GLU A 35 -13.15 -1.52 -9.98
C GLU A 35 -12.74 -1.49 -8.50
N ILE A 36 -11.49 -1.12 -8.18
CA ILE A 36 -10.96 -1.11 -6.80
C ILE A 36 -11.91 -0.39 -5.81
N PRO A 37 -12.43 0.83 -6.07
CA PRO A 37 -13.33 1.51 -5.14
C PRO A 37 -14.56 0.68 -4.75
N GLY A 38 -15.19 0.02 -5.73
CA GLY A 38 -16.32 -0.88 -5.53
C GLY A 38 -15.94 -2.10 -4.71
N ILE A 39 -14.84 -2.76 -5.05
CA ILE A 39 -14.32 -3.94 -4.34
C ILE A 39 -13.98 -3.59 -2.88
N MET A 40 -13.38 -2.42 -2.64
CA MET A 40 -13.00 -1.97 -1.31
C MET A 40 -14.18 -1.47 -0.48
N GLY A 41 -15.31 -1.11 -1.11
CA GLY A 41 -16.42 -0.44 -0.45
C GLY A 41 -16.03 0.96 0.05
N LYS A 42 -15.19 1.67 -0.71
CA LYS A 42 -14.62 2.99 -0.38
C LYS A 42 -14.77 3.93 -1.57
N CYS A 43 -14.83 5.23 -1.33
CA CYS A 43 -14.83 6.20 -2.41
C CYS A 43 -13.45 6.32 -3.07
N ASN A 44 -13.42 6.81 -4.31
CA ASN A 44 -12.20 6.94 -5.11
C ASN A 44 -11.12 7.76 -4.39
N THR A 45 -11.52 8.83 -3.69
CA THR A 45 -10.59 9.69 -2.95
C THR A 45 -9.87 8.90 -1.86
N THR A 46 -10.60 8.11 -1.08
CA THR A 46 -10.00 7.29 0.00
C THR A 46 -9.04 6.25 -0.57
N VAL A 47 -9.44 5.56 -1.65
CA VAL A 47 -8.58 4.61 -2.36
C VAL A 47 -7.30 5.28 -2.87
N ASN A 48 -7.43 6.45 -3.47
CA ASN A 48 -6.31 7.21 -4.00
C ASN A 48 -5.39 7.77 -2.90
N ASN A 49 -5.89 7.94 -1.67
CA ASN A 49 -5.07 8.35 -0.55
C ASN A 49 -4.20 7.21 -0.02
N TYR A 50 -4.67 5.96 -0.08
CA TYR A 50 -3.92 4.81 0.44
C TYR A 50 -2.53 4.64 -0.18
N LYS A 51 -2.40 4.83 -1.50
CA LYS A 51 -1.09 4.76 -2.19
C LYS A 51 -0.15 5.92 -1.85
N ASN A 52 -0.67 6.96 -1.21
CA ASN A 52 0.07 8.18 -0.88
C ASN A 52 0.54 8.23 0.57
N ILE A 53 0.12 7.29 1.42
CA ILE A 53 0.49 7.24 2.85
C ILE A 53 2.02 7.16 2.98
N PRO A 54 2.67 8.14 3.62
CA PRO A 54 4.11 8.11 3.86
C PRO A 54 4.50 7.03 4.87
N GLU A 55 5.67 6.44 4.67
CA GLU A 55 6.35 5.62 5.66
C GLU A 55 6.58 6.44 6.94
N GLY A 56 6.31 5.83 8.10
CA GLY A 56 6.33 6.52 9.40
C GLY A 56 5.04 7.27 9.76
N SER A 57 4.06 7.37 8.85
CA SER A 57 2.73 7.89 9.20
C SER A 57 1.99 6.97 10.16
N LYS A 58 1.24 7.57 11.09
CA LYS A 58 0.27 6.87 11.95
C LYS A 58 -0.97 6.40 11.18
N GLU A 59 -1.18 6.93 9.97
CA GLU A 59 -2.27 6.53 9.12
C GLU A 59 -2.07 5.08 8.65
N GLU A 60 -3.15 4.30 8.68
CA GLU A 60 -3.16 2.90 8.27
C GLU A 60 -4.33 2.66 7.33
N ILE A 61 -4.13 1.79 6.35
CA ILE A 61 -5.26 1.24 5.62
C ILE A 61 -6.04 0.29 6.55
N PRO A 62 -7.38 0.24 6.48
CA PRO A 62 -8.15 -0.76 7.19
C PRO A 62 -7.64 -2.18 6.84
N TYR A 63 -7.51 -3.06 7.83
CA TYR A 63 -6.96 -4.41 7.62
C TYR A 63 -7.67 -5.19 6.51
N SER A 64 -9.01 -5.14 6.47
CA SER A 64 -9.80 -5.79 5.42
C SER A 64 -9.56 -5.24 4.02
N VAL A 65 -9.22 -3.95 3.90
CA VAL A 65 -8.82 -3.31 2.64
C VAL A 65 -7.43 -3.78 2.24
N GLY A 66 -6.49 -3.88 3.19
CA GLY A 66 -5.16 -4.43 2.96
C GLY A 66 -5.20 -5.85 2.40
N LEU A 67 -5.97 -6.74 3.02
CA LEU A 67 -6.15 -8.11 2.54
C LEU A 67 -6.73 -8.18 1.12
N LYS A 68 -7.66 -7.28 0.78
CA LYS A 68 -8.23 -7.21 -0.57
C LYS A 68 -7.18 -6.79 -1.59
N TYR A 69 -6.35 -5.80 -1.26
CA TYR A 69 -5.23 -5.40 -2.13
C TYR A 69 -4.23 -6.53 -2.33
N GLU A 70 -3.87 -7.23 -1.26
CA GLU A 70 -2.98 -8.38 -1.35
C GLU A 70 -3.54 -9.45 -2.28
N ARG A 71 -4.85 -9.74 -2.21
CA ARG A 71 -5.50 -10.68 -3.13
C ARG A 71 -5.56 -10.18 -4.57
N ILE A 72 -5.88 -8.90 -4.80
CA ILE A 72 -5.98 -8.31 -6.15
C ILE A 72 -4.62 -8.36 -6.87
N PHE A 73 -3.54 -8.14 -6.13
CA PHE A 73 -2.18 -8.10 -6.67
C PHE A 73 -1.38 -9.38 -6.39
N GLU A 74 -2.04 -10.46 -5.97
CA GLU A 74 -1.44 -11.78 -5.71
C GLU A 74 -0.20 -11.73 -4.78
N LEU A 75 -0.24 -10.85 -3.78
CA LEU A 75 0.82 -10.70 -2.79
C LEU A 75 0.63 -11.67 -1.62
N PRO A 76 1.72 -12.15 -0.99
CA PRO A 76 1.63 -12.87 0.28
C PRO A 76 1.10 -11.95 1.39
N SER A 77 0.61 -12.54 2.48
CA SER A 77 0.13 -11.78 3.65
C SER A 77 1.23 -10.89 4.23
N GLY A 78 0.91 -9.60 4.45
CA GLY A 78 1.86 -8.57 4.84
C GLY A 78 2.69 -8.03 3.67
N GLY A 79 2.55 -8.59 2.48
CA GLY A 79 3.33 -8.25 1.31
C GLY A 79 3.00 -6.87 0.74
N LEU A 80 1.88 -6.26 1.10
CA LEU A 80 1.52 -4.91 0.64
C LEU A 80 2.37 -3.80 1.25
N LEU A 81 2.96 -4.05 2.42
CA LEU A 81 3.85 -3.10 3.08
C LEU A 81 5.19 -3.01 2.34
N ASN A 82 5.76 -1.80 2.31
CA ASN A 82 7.13 -1.61 1.86
C ASN A 82 8.16 -2.01 2.92
N THR A 83 7.74 -2.14 4.17
CA THR A 83 8.59 -2.52 5.30
C THR A 83 8.32 -3.95 5.73
N GLU A 84 9.40 -4.67 6.06
CA GLU A 84 9.31 -5.99 6.65
C GLU A 84 8.90 -5.86 8.13
N ILE A 85 7.76 -6.45 8.50
CA ILE A 85 7.38 -6.59 9.91
C ILE A 85 8.14 -7.78 10.49
N ARG A 86 9.11 -7.50 11.34
CA ARG A 86 9.79 -8.53 12.13
C ARG A 86 9.11 -8.65 13.49
N CYS A 87 8.45 -9.77 13.72
CA CYS A 87 7.88 -10.11 15.01
C CYS A 87 8.46 -11.44 15.48
N PRO A 88 9.00 -11.52 16.71
CA PRO A 88 9.47 -12.78 17.27
C PRO A 88 8.31 -13.77 17.40
N THR A 89 8.58 -15.03 17.07
CA THR A 89 7.60 -16.10 17.24
C THR A 89 7.43 -16.44 18.72
N TYR A 90 6.27 -17.01 19.09
CA TYR A 90 6.04 -17.45 20.47
C TYR A 90 7.15 -18.40 20.96
N LYS A 91 7.70 -19.23 20.06
CA LYS A 91 8.82 -20.16 20.35
C LYS A 91 10.09 -19.41 20.76
N GLU A 92 10.41 -18.32 20.08
CA GLU A 92 11.57 -17.47 20.40
C GLU A 92 11.37 -16.72 21.72
N LEU A 93 10.14 -16.29 21.99
CA LEU A 93 9.79 -15.64 23.25
C LEU A 93 9.90 -16.61 24.44
N THR A 94 9.51 -17.88 24.25
CA THR A 94 9.56 -18.90 25.32
C THR A 94 10.96 -19.44 25.61
N LYS A 95 11.94 -19.24 24.73
CA LYS A 95 13.35 -19.67 24.92
C LYS A 95 14.17 -18.72 25.80
N LYS A 96 13.65 -17.54 26.12
CA LYS A 96 14.29 -16.56 27.01
C LYS A 96 13.96 -16.75 28.50
N LYS A 97 13.30 -17.86 28.85
CA LYS A 97 13.12 -18.34 30.22
C LYS A 97 14.15 -19.41 30.52
#